data_AF-A0A497BNJ6-F1
#
_entry.id   AF-A0A497BNJ6-F1
#
_cell.length_a   1.000
_cell.length_b   1.000
_cell.length_c   1.000
_cell.angle_alpha   90.00
_cell.angle_beta   90.00
_cell.angle_gamma   90.00
#
_symmetry.space_group_name_H-M   'P 1'
#
loop_
_entity.id
_entity.type
_entity.pdbx_description
1 polymer ?
#
loop_
_entity_poly.entity_id
_entity_poly.type
_entity_poly.pdbx_seq_one_letter_code
_entity_poly.pdbx_strand_id
1 'polypeptide(L)'
;MDGHGDTLAIGEDVSWEAIRGEACRVKQFTPYVRIVAGKPEGNRGSLPYASLLVECPALQTPASMPVTNKDDFRNLWEVFRQRGVGDDEEVLVFYEPFYSSGLLRPLSALKPRLYIYICPNGQLDTLRGCSRAHASTQLRPIAAWQPKE
;
A
#
# COMPACT_ATOMS: atom_id res chain seq x y z
N MET A 1 -15.99 -27.94 -4.41
CA MET A 1 -14.98 -27.52 -5.40
C MET A 1 -14.55 -26.14 -4.96
N ASP A 2 -13.70 -26.11 -3.94
CA ASP A 2 -13.32 -24.89 -3.25
C ASP A 2 -12.04 -24.39 -3.91
N GLY A 3 -12.22 -23.61 -4.97
CA GLY A 3 -11.12 -22.86 -5.55
C GLY A 3 -10.68 -21.79 -4.56
N HIS A 4 -9.74 -22.13 -3.67
CA HIS A 4 -8.80 -21.13 -3.18
C HIS A 4 -8.06 -20.62 -4.41
N GLY A 5 -8.58 -19.56 -5.02
CA GLY A 5 -7.80 -18.79 -5.97
C GLY A 5 -6.63 -18.22 -5.19
N ASP A 6 -5.45 -18.80 -5.36
CA ASP A 6 -4.23 -18.36 -4.69
C ASP A 6 -4.06 -16.87 -4.94
N THR A 7 -4.28 -16.07 -3.90
CA THR A 7 -4.05 -14.62 -3.96
C THR A 7 -2.55 -14.42 -3.91
N LEU A 8 -1.98 -13.94 -5.02
CA LEU A 8 -0.53 -13.71 -5.13
C LEU A 8 -0.05 -12.78 -4.01
N ALA A 9 1.05 -13.12 -3.36
CA ALA A 9 1.68 -12.29 -2.35
C ALA A 9 2.80 -11.43 -2.94
N ILE A 10 2.69 -10.11 -2.79
CA ILE A 10 3.75 -9.17 -3.18
C ILE A 10 4.93 -9.31 -2.22
N GLY A 11 6.12 -9.51 -2.78
CA GLY A 11 7.37 -9.83 -2.08
C GLY A 11 7.70 -11.32 -2.05
N GLU A 12 6.75 -12.20 -2.37
CA GLU A 12 6.93 -13.65 -2.41
C GLU A 12 6.67 -14.19 -3.82
N ASP A 13 5.44 -14.07 -4.31
CA ASP A 13 5.05 -14.50 -5.67
C ASP A 13 5.28 -13.41 -6.72
N VAL A 14 5.12 -12.14 -6.32
CA VAL A 14 5.24 -10.97 -7.19
C VAL A 14 6.33 -10.04 -6.65
N SER A 15 7.32 -9.71 -7.46
CA SER A 15 8.35 -8.74 -7.04
C SER A 15 7.75 -7.36 -6.78
N TRP A 16 8.20 -6.71 -5.70
CA TRP A 16 7.86 -5.30 -5.42
C TRP A 16 8.19 -4.36 -6.58
N GLU A 17 9.25 -4.66 -7.34
CA GLU A 17 9.62 -3.84 -8.51
C GLU A 17 8.56 -3.92 -9.64
N ALA A 18 7.76 -4.98 -9.70
CA ALA A 18 6.71 -5.13 -10.73
C ALA A 18 5.56 -4.11 -10.57
N ILE A 19 5.39 -3.55 -9.37
CA ILE A 19 4.36 -2.56 -9.06
C ILE A 19 4.94 -1.20 -8.67
N ARG A 20 6.24 -1.01 -8.90
CA ARG A 20 6.94 0.21 -8.49
C ARG A 20 6.39 1.41 -9.26
N GLY A 21 5.94 2.41 -8.51
CA GLY A 21 5.35 3.62 -9.08
C GLY A 21 3.96 3.40 -9.67
N GLU A 22 3.40 2.19 -9.62
CA GLU A 22 2.05 1.92 -10.12
C GLU A 22 1.01 2.22 -9.04
N ALA A 23 -0.14 2.75 -9.47
CA ALA A 23 -1.28 2.94 -8.60
C ALA A 23 -1.93 1.58 -8.32
N CYS A 24 -2.12 1.26 -7.04
CA CYS A 24 -2.85 0.07 -6.63
C CYS A 24 -4.08 0.49 -5.82
N ARG A 25 -5.28 0.10 -6.25
CA ARG A 25 -6.52 0.31 -5.49
C ARG A 25 -6.59 -0.70 -4.36
N VAL A 26 -6.79 -0.23 -3.14
CA VAL A 26 -7.00 -1.09 -1.97
C VAL A 26 -8.45 -1.57 -1.97
N LYS A 27 -8.64 -2.87 -2.06
CA LYS A 27 -9.96 -3.53 -1.95
C LYS A 27 -10.29 -3.89 -0.52
N GLN A 28 -9.28 -4.24 0.27
CA GLN A 28 -9.46 -4.64 1.67
C GLN A 28 -8.21 -4.31 2.48
N PHE A 29 -8.42 -3.80 3.70
CA PHE A 29 -7.38 -3.64 4.71
C PHE A 29 -7.61 -4.60 5.89
N THR A 30 -6.68 -5.52 6.09
CA THR A 30 -6.73 -6.54 7.14
C THR A 30 -5.60 -6.30 8.13
N PRO A 31 -5.84 -5.58 9.24
CA PRO A 31 -4.83 -5.37 10.27
C PRO A 31 -4.61 -6.64 11.10
N TYR A 32 -3.34 -7.02 11.29
CA TYR A 32 -2.95 -8.13 12.16
C TYR A 32 -2.67 -7.69 13.60
N VAL A 33 -2.44 -6.38 13.77
CA VAL A 33 -2.21 -5.77 15.07
C VAL A 33 -3.16 -4.58 15.28
N ARG A 34 -3.24 -4.09 16.52
CA ARG A 34 -4.09 -2.94 16.88
C ARG A 34 -3.25 -1.75 17.32
N ILE A 35 -3.81 -0.55 17.23
CA ILE A 35 -3.22 0.63 17.87
C ILE A 35 -3.83 0.82 19.26
N VAL A 36 -2.97 0.80 20.29
CA VAL A 36 -3.33 1.08 21.68
C VAL A 36 -2.44 2.23 22.17
N ALA A 37 -3.04 3.26 22.76
CA ALA A 37 -2.33 4.48 23.20
C ALA A 37 -1.39 5.08 22.11
N GLY A 38 -1.82 5.09 20.85
CA GLY A 38 -1.06 5.66 19.72
C GLY A 38 0.11 4.81 19.21
N LYS A 39 0.26 3.57 19.71
CA LYS A 39 1.31 2.64 19.30
C LYS A 39 0.72 1.33 18.80
N PRO A 40 1.24 0.75 17.69
CA PRO A 40 0.91 -0.61 17.30
C PRO A 40 1.37 -1.60 18.38
N GLU A 41 0.44 -2.38 18.92
CA GLU A 41 0.69 -3.45 19.89
C GLU A 41 0.52 -4.83 19.27
N GLY A 42 1.43 -5.75 19.58
CA GLY A 42 1.30 -7.16 19.19
C GLY A 42 2.20 -7.61 18.04
N ASN A 43 2.96 -6.71 17.39
CA ASN A 43 3.96 -7.14 16.43
C ASN A 43 5.23 -7.62 17.16
N ARG A 44 5.44 -8.94 17.20
CA ARG A 44 6.66 -9.57 17.73
C ARG A 44 7.48 -10.12 16.56
N GLY A 45 8.47 -9.36 16.08
CA GLY A 45 9.45 -9.84 15.12
C GLY A 45 9.25 -9.35 13.68
N SER A 46 9.42 -10.26 12.71
CA SER A 46 9.46 -9.98 11.26
C SER A 46 8.09 -10.05 10.56
N LEU A 47 7.00 -10.22 11.31
CA LEU A 47 5.67 -10.32 10.73
C LEU A 47 5.16 -8.94 10.27
N PRO A 48 4.36 -8.89 9.18
CA PRO A 48 3.70 -7.66 8.77
C PRO A 48 2.69 -7.17 9.83
N TYR A 49 2.46 -5.87 9.87
CA TYR A 49 1.44 -5.24 10.73
C TYR A 49 0.02 -5.43 10.17
N ALA A 50 -0.10 -5.58 8.85
CA ALA A 50 -1.36 -5.78 8.13
C ALA A 50 -1.10 -6.40 6.75
N SER A 51 -2.17 -6.82 6.08
CA SER A 51 -2.17 -7.03 4.63
C SER A 51 -3.22 -6.15 3.96
N LEU A 52 -2.92 -5.69 2.76
CA LEU A 52 -3.86 -5.08 1.83
C LEU A 52 -4.17 -6.07 0.71
N LEU A 53 -5.44 -6.30 0.41
CA LEU A 53 -5.82 -6.86 -0.88
C LEU A 53 -5.86 -5.70 -1.88
N VAL A 54 -5.02 -5.74 -2.90
CA VAL A 54 -4.90 -4.66 -3.88
C VAL A 54 -5.22 -5.13 -5.30
N GLU A 55 -5.78 -4.22 -6.08
CA GLU A 55 -5.94 -4.34 -7.52
C GLU A 55 -4.98 -3.34 -8.18
N CYS A 56 -4.08 -3.82 -9.03
CA CYS A 56 -3.06 -3.01 -9.68
C CYS A 56 -3.08 -3.27 -11.19
N PRO A 57 -3.06 -2.25 -12.07
CA PRO A 57 -3.02 -2.43 -13.51
C PRO A 57 -1.83 -3.25 -14.02
N ALA A 58 -0.70 -3.23 -13.29
CA ALA A 58 0.48 -4.03 -13.61
C ALA A 58 0.32 -5.52 -13.27
N LEU A 59 -0.72 -5.90 -12.53
CA LEU A 59 -1.01 -7.27 -12.13
C LEU A 59 -2.28 -7.76 -12.83
N GLN A 60 -2.28 -9.04 -13.23
CA GLN A 60 -3.45 -9.64 -13.89
C GLN A 60 -4.57 -10.00 -12.90
N THR A 61 -4.22 -10.18 -11.63
CA THR A 61 -5.12 -10.58 -10.56
C THR A 61 -4.87 -9.74 -9.31
N PRO A 62 -5.87 -9.60 -8.41
CA PRO A 62 -5.66 -9.00 -7.11
C PRO A 62 -4.55 -9.73 -6.32
N ALA A 63 -3.77 -8.96 -5.58
CA ALA A 63 -2.63 -9.46 -4.82
C ALA A 63 -2.68 -8.98 -3.36
N SER A 64 -2.12 -9.80 -2.47
CA SER A 64 -1.90 -9.51 -1.06
C SER A 64 -0.60 -8.69 -0.93
N MET A 65 -0.70 -7.47 -0.44
CA MET A 65 0.42 -6.57 -0.19
C MET A 65 0.70 -6.50 1.32
N PRO A 66 1.83 -7.05 1.81
CA PRO A 66 2.15 -7.00 3.23
C PRO A 66 2.61 -5.60 3.65
N VAL A 67 2.06 -5.10 4.76
CA VAL A 67 2.44 -3.82 5.37
C VAL A 67 3.43 -4.08 6.48
N THR A 68 4.72 -3.98 6.18
CA THR A 68 5.82 -4.26 7.13
C THR A 68 6.36 -3.01 7.81
N ASN A 69 6.04 -1.82 7.28
CA ASN A 69 6.44 -0.54 7.85
C ASN A 69 5.40 -0.05 8.88
N LYS A 70 5.91 0.40 10.04
CA LYS A 70 5.09 0.89 11.15
C LYS A 70 4.32 2.17 10.82
N ASP A 71 4.93 3.08 10.06
CA ASP A 71 4.33 4.36 9.71
C ASP A 71 3.27 4.19 8.62
N ASP A 72 3.52 3.34 7.62
CA ASP A 72 2.50 2.95 6.64
C ASP A 72 1.30 2.30 7.33
N PHE A 73 1.54 1.40 8.28
CA PHE A 73 0.46 0.81 9.07
C PHE A 73 -0.36 1.85 9.85
N ARG A 74 0.30 2.84 10.47
CA ARG A 74 -0.39 3.91 11.19
C ARG A 74 -1.25 4.76 10.26
N ASN A 75 -0.71 5.13 9.10
CA ASN A 75 -1.44 5.91 8.10
C ASN A 75 -2.65 5.11 7.58
N LEU A 76 -2.48 3.83 7.27
CA LEU A 76 -3.58 2.95 6.86
C LEU A 76 -4.62 2.76 7.98
N TRP A 77 -4.18 2.65 9.23
CA TRP A 77 -5.10 2.60 10.36
C TRP A 77 -5.92 3.88 10.49
N GLU A 78 -5.29 5.05 10.35
CA GLU A 78 -5.99 6.33 10.33
C GLU A 78 -7.03 6.38 9.20
N VAL A 79 -6.62 6.04 7.97
CA VAL A 79 -7.49 5.99 6.78
C VAL A 79 -8.70 5.10 7.01
N PHE A 80 -8.49 3.83 7.38
CA PHE A 80 -9.57 2.83 7.39
C PHE A 80 -10.32 2.70 8.72
N ARG A 81 -9.73 3.10 9.86
CA ARG A 81 -10.33 2.89 11.19
C ARG A 81 -10.70 4.19 11.92
N GLN A 82 -10.08 5.32 11.59
CA GLN A 82 -10.35 6.59 12.27
C GLN A 82 -11.16 7.53 11.39
N ARG A 83 -10.64 7.85 10.20
CA ARG A 83 -11.35 8.66 9.21
C ARG A 83 -12.49 7.85 8.57
N GLY A 84 -12.22 6.60 8.22
CA GLY A 84 -13.11 5.80 7.37
C GLY A 84 -12.96 6.19 5.90
N VAL A 85 -13.50 5.36 5.02
CA VAL A 85 -13.57 5.58 3.57
C VAL A 85 -15.05 5.54 3.20
N GLY A 86 -15.52 6.59 2.52
CA GLY A 86 -16.90 6.73 2.07
C GLY A 86 -17.21 5.82 0.87
N ASP A 87 -18.49 5.62 0.60
CA ASP A 87 -18.95 4.76 -0.51
C ASP A 87 -18.57 5.32 -1.89
N ASP A 88 -18.38 6.63 -2.00
CA ASP A 88 -17.96 7.35 -3.20
C ASP A 88 -16.44 7.55 -3.31
N GLU A 89 -15.67 6.95 -2.39
CA GLU A 89 -14.23 7.10 -2.28
C GLU A 89 -13.48 5.79 -2.49
N GLU A 90 -12.27 5.90 -3.03
CA GLU A 90 -11.32 4.81 -3.14
C GLU A 90 -9.97 5.18 -2.52
N VAL A 91 -9.27 4.15 -2.02
CA VAL A 91 -7.91 4.31 -1.50
C VAL A 91 -6.92 3.80 -2.53
N LEU A 92 -6.01 4.66 -2.95
CA LEU A 92 -4.91 4.32 -3.86
C LEU A 92 -3.60 4.31 -3.10
N VAL A 93 -2.83 3.25 -3.27
CA VAL A 93 -1.46 3.14 -2.74
C VAL A 93 -0.44 3.06 -3.86
N PHE A 94 0.67 3.75 -3.68
CA PHE A 94 1.82 3.68 -4.57
C PHE A 94 3.02 3.20 -3.78
N TYR A 95 3.67 2.16 -4.28
CA TYR A 95 4.95 1.72 -3.76
C TYR A 95 6.09 2.49 -4.42
N GLU A 96 6.98 3.07 -3.62
CA GLU A 96 8.33 3.39 -4.06
C GLU A 96 9.38 2.89 -3.07
N PRO A 97 10.48 2.31 -3.56
CA PRO A 97 11.61 1.99 -2.71
C PRO A 97 12.27 3.28 -2.22
N PHE A 98 12.49 3.38 -0.91
CA PHE A 98 13.34 4.42 -0.35
C PHE A 98 14.79 3.95 -0.35
N TYR A 99 15.64 4.60 -1.12
CA TYR A 99 17.08 4.41 -1.04
C TYR A 99 17.64 5.45 -0.06
N SER A 100 18.14 5.02 1.10
CA SER A 100 18.93 5.91 1.95
C SER A 100 20.13 6.41 1.14
N SER A 101 20.30 7.72 1.04
CA SER A 101 21.33 8.43 0.26
C SER A 101 22.75 8.27 0.85
N GLY A 102 23.21 7.03 1.02
CA GLY A 102 24.53 6.68 1.54
C GLY A 102 25.20 5.62 0.68
N LEU A 103 26.52 5.72 0.53
CA LEU A 103 27.39 4.96 -0.40
C LEU A 103 27.45 3.43 -0.15
N LEU A 104 26.67 2.89 0.78
CA LEU A 104 26.67 1.48 1.14
C LEU A 104 25.26 0.92 0.96
N ARG A 105 25.08 0.14 -0.10
CA ARG A 105 23.85 -0.61 -0.41
C ARG A 105 23.87 -1.96 0.30
N PRO A 106 23.22 -2.16 1.47
CA PRO A 106 22.86 -3.50 1.86
C PRO A 106 21.67 -3.97 1.01
N LEU A 107 21.82 -5.15 0.39
CA LEU A 107 20.79 -5.85 -0.40
C LEU A 107 19.51 -6.19 0.42
N SER A 108 19.46 -5.86 1.71
CA SER A 108 18.42 -6.26 2.66
C SER A 108 17.47 -5.14 3.12
N ALA A 109 17.58 -3.90 2.60
CA ALA A 109 16.92 -2.73 3.19
C ALA A 109 15.87 -2.03 2.29
N LEU A 110 15.29 -2.73 1.30
CA LEU A 110 14.08 -2.25 0.64
C LEU A 110 12.91 -2.37 1.62
N LYS A 111 12.73 -1.38 2.49
CA LYS A 111 11.48 -1.25 3.25
C LYS A 111 10.46 -0.62 2.32
N PRO A 112 9.40 -1.35 1.94
CA PRO A 112 8.34 -0.72 1.18
C PRO A 112 7.80 0.47 1.96
N ARG A 113 7.67 1.59 1.26
CA ARG A 113 7.02 2.81 1.73
C ARG A 113 5.86 3.09 0.80
N LEU A 114 4.71 3.38 1.38
CA LEU A 114 3.48 3.59 0.65
C LEU A 114 3.12 5.08 0.67
N TYR A 115 2.88 5.64 -0.51
CA TYR A 115 2.07 6.86 -0.61
C TYR A 115 0.62 6.42 -0.65
N ILE A 116 -0.20 6.99 0.23
CA ILE A 116 -1.61 6.61 0.39
C ILE A 116 -2.46 7.83 0.07
N TYR A 117 -3.42 7.67 -0.84
CA TYR A 117 -4.35 8.70 -1.25
C TYR A 117 -5.78 8.21 -1.08
N ILE A 118 -6.66 9.08 -0.59
CA ILE A 118 -8.10 8.91 -0.70
C ILE A 118 -8.56 9.80 -1.84
N CYS A 119 -9.28 9.22 -2.79
CA CYS A 119 -9.74 9.88 -3.99
C CYS A 119 -11.23 9.56 -4.24
N PRO A 120 -11.94 10.35 -5.06
CA PRO A 120 -13.23 9.90 -5.59
C PRO A 120 -13.08 8.61 -6.39
N ASN A 121 -14.11 7.77 -6.40
CA ASN A 121 -14.12 6.50 -7.15
C ASN A 121 -13.77 6.67 -8.63
N GLY A 122 -13.07 5.67 -9.18
CA GLY A 122 -12.74 5.58 -10.60
C GLY A 122 -11.48 6.33 -11.02
N GLN A 123 -10.74 6.92 -10.09
CA GLN A 123 -9.46 7.58 -10.37
C GLN A 123 -8.41 6.56 -10.84
N LEU A 124 -8.35 5.35 -10.28
CA LEU A 124 -7.46 4.30 -10.79
C LEU A 124 -7.69 4.03 -12.29
N ASP A 125 -8.95 4.01 -12.73
CA ASP A 125 -9.29 3.74 -14.12
C ASP A 125 -8.83 4.84 -15.08
N THR A 126 -8.70 6.08 -14.57
CA THR A 126 -8.11 7.20 -15.33
C THR A 126 -6.58 7.16 -15.39
N LEU A 127 -5.94 6.41 -14.49
CA LEU A 127 -4.49 6.38 -14.31
C LEU A 127 -3.79 5.20 -14.99
N ARG A 128 -4.50 4.41 -15.79
CA ARG A 128 -3.93 3.18 -16.38
C ARG A 128 -2.63 3.46 -17.14
N GLY A 129 -1.54 2.79 -16.74
CA GLY A 129 -0.20 2.95 -17.33
C GLY A 129 0.54 4.23 -16.95
N CYS A 130 0.07 4.98 -15.95
CA CYS A 130 0.77 6.17 -15.44
C CYS A 130 1.64 5.83 -14.22
N SER A 131 2.92 6.18 -14.30
CA SER A 131 3.81 6.16 -13.13
C SER A 131 3.36 7.16 -12.06
N ARG A 132 3.77 6.96 -10.80
CA ARG A 132 3.38 7.80 -9.64
C ARG A 132 3.58 9.29 -9.90
N ALA A 133 4.71 9.69 -10.49
CA ALA A 133 5.00 11.10 -10.77
C ALA A 133 3.96 11.74 -11.70
N HIS A 134 3.46 11.00 -12.69
CA HIS A 134 2.36 11.45 -13.52
C HIS A 134 1.03 11.32 -12.78
N ALA A 135 0.80 10.19 -12.11
CA ALA A 135 -0.44 9.94 -11.39
C ALA A 135 -0.71 11.01 -10.31
N SER A 136 0.29 11.39 -9.52
CA SER A 136 0.14 12.40 -8.47
C SER A 136 -0.26 13.78 -9.00
N THR A 137 0.04 14.10 -10.26
CA THR A 137 -0.38 15.35 -10.91
C THR A 137 -1.78 15.29 -11.51
N GLN A 138 -2.28 14.09 -11.80
CA GLN A 138 -3.62 13.86 -12.36
C GLN A 138 -4.66 13.54 -11.27
N LEU A 139 -4.21 12.98 -10.16
CA LEU A 139 -5.04 12.68 -9.00
C LEU A 139 -5.64 13.95 -8.41
N ARG A 140 -6.89 13.82 -7.97
CA ARG A 140 -7.58 14.81 -7.15
C ARG A 140 -7.84 14.25 -5.76
N PRO A 141 -6.79 14.11 -4.93
CA PRO A 141 -6.94 13.48 -3.63
C PRO A 141 -7.77 14.36 -2.70
N ILE A 142 -8.70 13.72 -1.98
CA ILE A 142 -9.43 14.30 -0.85
C ILE A 142 -8.47 14.39 0.35
N ALA A 143 -7.62 13.38 0.53
CA ALA A 143 -6.59 13.34 1.56
C ALA A 143 -5.38 12.52 1.08
N ALA A 144 -4.20 12.82 1.63
CA ALA A 144 -2.96 12.16 1.27
C ALA A 144 -2.05 11.96 2.49
N TRP A 145 -1.43 10.77 2.57
CA TRP A 145 -0.39 10.44 3.53
C TRP A 145 0.86 10.04 2.75
N GLN A 146 1.91 10.82 2.93
CA GLN A 146 3.19 10.59 2.29
C GLN A 146 4.18 10.03 3.31
N PRO A 147 5.12 9.18 2.87
CA PRO A 147 6.19 8.74 3.75
C PRO A 147 7.01 9.96 4.22
N LYS A 148 7.40 9.99 5.49
CA LYS A 148 8.29 11.03 6.02
C LYS A 148 9.71 10.80 5.48
N GLU A 149 10.36 11.87 5.01
CA GLU A 149 11.75 11.85 4.55
C GLU A 149 12.72 11.40 5.65
#